data_AF-A0A7D8UA51-F1
#
_entry.id   AF-A0A7D8UA51-F1
#
_cell.length_a   1.000
_cell.length_b   1.000
_cell.length_c   1.000
_cell.angle_alpha   90.00
_cell.angle_beta   90.00
_cell.angle_gamma   90.00
#
_symmetry.space_group_name_H-M   'P 1'
#
loop_
_entity.id
_entity.type
_entity.pdbx_description
1 polymer ?
#
loop_
_entity_poly.entity_id
_entity_poly.type
_entity_poly.pdbx_seq_one_letter_code
_entity_poly.pdbx_strand_id
1 'polypeptide(L)'
;MKIYTKTGDMGSTGLFGGPRVAKDDDRIEAYGTVDELNAALGVARAAGLPPDVDEELSTIQSELFSIGAELATPDPDSHGVRIIGPNHVQRLEQMIDRHEATLEPLRNFILPAGSEAAARLHLARAICRRAERNVVTLVRRQEASVSEDLLIYLNRLGDLLFVLSRVANSRAGCREVQWVKPSPEAN
;
A
#
# COMPACT_ATOMS: atom_id res chain seq x y z
N MET A 1 -23.97 -11.98 13.75
CA MET A 1 -23.34 -12.95 12.82
C MET A 1 -22.06 -13.46 13.48
N LYS A 2 -21.77 -14.78 13.46
CA LYS A 2 -20.48 -15.28 13.98
C LYS A 2 -19.38 -15.02 12.95
N ILE A 3 -18.23 -14.52 13.39
CA ILE A 3 -17.09 -14.24 12.50
C ILE A 3 -16.48 -15.55 11.96
N TYR A 4 -16.37 -16.60 12.79
CA TYR A 4 -15.86 -17.89 12.35
C TYR A 4 -16.99 -18.81 11.84
N THR A 5 -16.85 -19.33 10.63
CA THR A 5 -17.84 -20.21 9.97
C THR A 5 -17.34 -21.64 9.75
N LYS A 6 -16.03 -21.89 9.91
CA LYS A 6 -15.35 -23.17 9.62
C LYS A 6 -15.38 -23.64 8.16
N THR A 7 -16.00 -22.87 7.26
CA THR A 7 -16.09 -23.26 5.83
C THR A 7 -14.75 -23.18 5.12
N GLY A 8 -13.74 -22.55 5.71
CA GLY A 8 -12.39 -22.46 5.16
C GLY A 8 -11.37 -23.42 5.79
N ASP A 9 -11.79 -24.34 6.65
CA ASP A 9 -10.88 -25.23 7.39
C ASP A 9 -10.15 -26.22 6.45
N MET A 10 -10.76 -26.53 5.30
CA MET A 10 -10.17 -27.38 4.26
C MET A 10 -9.28 -26.62 3.26
N GLY A 11 -8.85 -25.39 3.59
CA GLY A 11 -7.90 -24.62 2.76
C GLY A 11 -8.50 -23.86 1.58
N SER A 12 -9.83 -23.77 1.45
CA SER A 12 -10.52 -22.96 0.43
C SER A 12 -11.26 -21.77 1.02
N THR A 13 -11.59 -20.78 0.20
CA THR A 13 -12.39 -19.61 0.58
C THR A 13 -13.30 -19.16 -0.57
N GLY A 14 -14.35 -18.40 -0.28
CA GLY A 14 -15.24 -17.84 -1.30
C GLY A 14 -14.81 -16.45 -1.73
N LEU A 15 -14.80 -16.19 -3.04
CA LEU A 15 -14.66 -14.84 -3.58
C LEU A 15 -15.98 -14.08 -3.46
N PHE A 16 -15.92 -12.74 -3.42
CA PHE A 16 -17.14 -11.93 -3.42
C PHE A 16 -17.82 -12.03 -4.79
N GLY A 17 -19.11 -12.39 -4.82
CA GLY A 17 -19.84 -12.58 -6.08
C GLY A 17 -19.27 -13.69 -6.97
N GLY A 18 -18.39 -14.56 -6.45
CA GLY A 18 -17.58 -15.47 -7.25
C GLY A 18 -17.51 -16.90 -6.72
N PRO A 19 -16.72 -17.77 -7.37
CA PRO A 19 -16.55 -19.16 -6.96
C PRO A 19 -15.74 -19.28 -5.67
N ARG A 20 -15.63 -20.52 -5.18
CA ARG A 20 -14.64 -20.87 -4.15
C ARG A 20 -13.30 -21.18 -4.81
N VAL A 21 -12.22 -20.70 -4.20
CA VAL A 21 -10.84 -20.90 -4.64
C VAL A 21 -9.98 -21.43 -3.48
N ALA A 22 -8.79 -21.93 -3.78
CA ALA A 22 -7.80 -22.28 -2.77
C ALA A 22 -7.29 -21.01 -2.07
N LYS A 23 -6.87 -21.08 -0.80
CA LYS A 23 -6.40 -19.92 -0.05
C LYS A 23 -5.04 -19.39 -0.50
N ASP A 24 -4.31 -20.15 -1.30
CA ASP A 24 -3.03 -19.81 -1.93
C ASP A 24 -3.17 -19.40 -3.40
N ASP A 25 -4.40 -19.21 -3.88
CA ASP A 25 -4.71 -18.65 -5.20
C ASP A 25 -4.17 -17.22 -5.32
N ASP A 26 -3.65 -16.85 -6.49
CA ASP A 26 -3.00 -15.55 -6.73
C ASP A 26 -3.93 -14.37 -6.44
N ARG A 27 -5.25 -14.54 -6.61
CA ARG A 27 -6.23 -13.52 -6.27
C ARG A 27 -6.29 -13.29 -4.77
N ILE A 28 -6.26 -14.36 -3.98
CA ILE A 28 -6.24 -14.31 -2.51
C ILE A 28 -4.97 -13.62 -2.02
N GLU A 29 -3.83 -14.01 -2.58
CA GLU A 29 -2.53 -13.41 -2.27
C GLU A 29 -2.51 -11.91 -2.59
N ALA A 30 -3.08 -11.51 -3.74
CA ALA A 30 -3.13 -10.12 -4.17
C ALA A 30 -3.92 -9.24 -3.19
N TYR A 31 -5.21 -9.53 -2.94
CA TYR A 31 -6.00 -8.69 -2.03
C TYR A 31 -5.60 -8.90 -0.55
N GLY A 32 -5.07 -10.07 -0.18
CA GLY A 32 -4.51 -10.32 1.15
C GLY A 32 -3.29 -9.45 1.43
N THR A 33 -2.43 -9.23 0.44
CA THR A 33 -1.29 -8.32 0.59
C THR A 33 -1.72 -6.86 0.63
N VAL A 34 -2.81 -6.50 -0.06
CA VAL A 34 -3.44 -5.16 0.07
C VAL A 34 -3.99 -4.96 1.48
N ASP A 35 -4.59 -5.98 2.09
CA ASP A 35 -5.03 -5.94 3.49
C ASP A 35 -3.84 -5.80 4.46
N GLU A 36 -2.73 -6.51 4.21
CA GLU A 36 -1.50 -6.36 4.98
C GLU A 36 -0.91 -4.94 4.88
N LEU A 37 -0.92 -4.35 3.68
CA LEU A 37 -0.56 -2.94 3.50
C LEU A 37 -1.47 -2.04 4.33
N ASN A 38 -2.78 -2.26 4.28
CA ASN A 38 -3.77 -1.46 5.00
C ASN A 38 -3.54 -1.54 6.52
N ALA A 39 -3.28 -2.74 7.05
CA ALA A 39 -2.92 -2.95 8.44
C ALA A 39 -1.59 -2.24 8.80
N ALA A 40 -0.59 -2.30 7.94
CA ALA A 40 0.69 -1.61 8.15
C ALA A 40 0.53 -0.08 8.20
N LEU A 41 -0.38 0.49 7.40
CA LEU A 41 -0.73 1.91 7.52
C LEU A 41 -1.39 2.22 8.86
N GLY A 42 -2.30 1.37 9.35
CA GLY A 42 -2.88 1.52 10.70
C GLY A 42 -1.82 1.53 11.80
N VAL A 43 -0.80 0.68 11.67
CA VAL A 43 0.37 0.66 12.57
C VAL A 43 1.18 1.96 12.46
N ALA A 44 1.41 2.49 11.26
CA ALA A 44 2.10 3.77 11.08
C ALA A 44 1.34 4.95 11.70
N ARG A 45 0.01 5.01 11.49
CA ARG A 45 -0.89 6.02 12.06
C ARG A 45 -0.86 6.05 13.58
N ALA A 46 -0.85 4.88 14.21
CA ALA A 46 -0.74 4.75 15.67
C ALA A 46 0.60 5.24 16.27
N ALA A 47 1.62 5.52 15.45
CA ALA A 47 2.95 5.92 15.90
C ALA A 47 3.18 7.44 15.97
N GLY A 48 2.12 8.25 15.87
CA GLY A 48 2.20 9.71 16.03
C GLY A 48 2.61 10.44 14.76
N LEU A 49 1.83 10.27 13.69
CA LEU A 49 2.01 11.03 12.46
C LEU A 49 1.55 12.50 12.62
N PRO A 50 2.07 13.42 11.78
CA PRO A 50 1.49 14.75 11.63
C PRO A 50 -0.02 14.66 11.29
N PRO A 51 -0.90 15.53 11.83
CA PRO A 51 -2.35 15.37 11.69
C PRO A 51 -2.88 15.32 10.25
N ASP A 52 -2.34 16.16 9.36
CA ASP A 52 -2.65 16.17 7.93
C ASP A 52 -2.23 14.86 7.24
N VAL A 53 -1.07 14.31 7.61
CA VAL A 53 -0.60 13.02 7.09
C VAL A 53 -1.48 11.88 7.60
N ASP A 54 -1.92 11.91 8.87
CA ASP A 54 -2.84 10.89 9.40
C ASP A 54 -4.20 10.89 8.69
N GLU A 55 -4.76 12.08 8.43
CA GLU A 55 -6.03 12.24 7.71
C GLU A 55 -5.95 11.71 6.27
N GLU A 56 -4.86 12.03 5.58
CA GLU A 56 -4.57 11.52 4.25
C GLU A 56 -4.46 9.99 4.22
N LEU A 57 -3.73 9.40 5.17
CA LEU A 57 -3.63 7.95 5.28
C LEU A 57 -4.96 7.31 5.66
N SER A 58 -5.80 7.96 6.45
CA SER A 58 -7.16 7.47 6.74
C SER A 58 -8.00 7.33 5.47
N THR A 59 -7.86 8.30 4.55
CA THR A 59 -8.53 8.24 3.26
C THR A 59 -7.96 7.10 2.40
N ILE A 60 -6.62 6.96 2.37
CA ILE A 60 -5.95 5.88 1.64
C ILE A 60 -6.34 4.49 2.17
N GLN A 61 -6.48 4.31 3.50
CA GLN A 61 -6.95 3.04 4.07
C GLN A 61 -8.36 2.67 3.58
N SER A 62 -9.22 3.66 3.37
CA SER A 62 -10.56 3.44 2.81
C SER A 62 -10.49 3.05 1.33
N GLU A 63 -9.59 3.68 0.56
CA GLU A 63 -9.35 3.35 -0.84
C GLU A 63 -8.71 1.96 -1.01
N LEU A 64 -7.78 1.57 -0.13
CA LEU A 64 -7.21 0.22 -0.10
C LEU A 64 -8.27 -0.84 0.20
N PHE A 65 -9.27 -0.52 1.02
CA PHE A 65 -10.41 -1.42 1.25
C PHE A 65 -11.23 -1.61 -0.03
N SER A 66 -11.49 -0.52 -0.78
CA SER A 66 -12.14 -0.58 -2.10
C SER A 66 -11.31 -1.38 -3.12
N ILE A 67 -9.99 -1.21 -3.15
CA ILE A 67 -9.07 -2.01 -3.98
C ILE A 67 -9.18 -3.50 -3.62
N GLY A 68 -9.19 -3.83 -2.32
CA GLY A 68 -9.38 -5.20 -1.86
C GLY A 68 -10.70 -5.79 -2.34
N ALA A 69 -11.79 -5.01 -2.29
CA ALA A 69 -13.11 -5.43 -2.79
C ALA A 69 -13.12 -5.66 -4.31
N GLU A 70 -12.50 -4.77 -5.11
CA GLU A 70 -12.33 -4.95 -6.56
C GLU A 70 -11.57 -6.24 -6.87
N LEU A 71 -10.42 -6.45 -6.21
CA LEU A 71 -9.58 -7.63 -6.41
C LEU A 71 -10.24 -8.94 -5.94
N ALA A 72 -11.06 -8.90 -4.89
CA ALA A 72 -11.80 -10.06 -4.39
C ALA A 72 -12.99 -10.48 -5.29
N THR A 73 -13.35 -9.66 -6.29
CA THR A 73 -14.54 -9.84 -7.12
C THR A 73 -14.15 -10.21 -8.56
N PRO A 74 -14.59 -11.36 -9.11
CA PRO A 74 -14.29 -11.72 -10.50
C PRO A 74 -14.87 -10.75 -11.54
N ASP A 75 -16.06 -10.22 -11.26
CA ASP A 75 -16.75 -9.22 -12.09
C ASP A 75 -17.08 -7.97 -11.26
N PRO A 76 -16.08 -7.08 -11.06
CA PRO A 76 -16.23 -5.93 -10.18
C PRO A 76 -17.20 -4.87 -10.72
N ASP A 77 -17.40 -4.81 -12.04
CA ASP A 77 -18.30 -3.85 -12.69
C ASP A 77 -19.77 -4.17 -12.39
N SER A 78 -20.18 -5.44 -12.49
CA SER A 78 -21.56 -5.84 -12.19
C SER A 78 -21.93 -5.72 -10.71
N HIS A 79 -20.93 -5.71 -9.83
CA HIS A 79 -21.11 -5.56 -8.39
C HIS A 79 -20.91 -4.12 -7.88
N GLY A 80 -20.54 -3.18 -8.76
CA GLY A 80 -20.35 -1.78 -8.39
C GLY A 80 -19.17 -1.54 -7.45
N VAL A 81 -18.14 -2.39 -7.50
CA VAL A 81 -16.95 -2.30 -6.62
C VAL A 81 -15.71 -1.76 -7.35
N ARG A 82 -15.80 -1.45 -8.65
CA ARG A 82 -14.76 -0.73 -9.39
C ARG A 82 -14.81 0.77 -9.07
N ILE A 83 -14.07 1.17 -8.05
CA ILE A 83 -14.10 2.54 -7.50
C ILE A 83 -12.85 3.35 -7.88
N ILE A 84 -11.68 2.71 -7.88
CA ILE A 84 -10.42 3.41 -8.17
C ILE A 84 -10.34 3.77 -9.65
N GLY A 85 -9.82 4.96 -9.92
CA GLY A 85 -9.80 5.55 -11.26
C GLY A 85 -8.89 6.77 -11.33
N PRO A 86 -8.88 7.50 -12.46
CA PRO A 86 -7.84 8.50 -12.75
C PRO A 86 -7.77 9.64 -11.73
N ASN A 87 -8.91 10.06 -11.17
CA ASN A 87 -8.96 11.12 -10.16
C ASN A 87 -8.24 10.72 -8.86
N HIS A 88 -8.28 9.43 -8.50
CA HIS A 88 -7.60 8.92 -7.31
C HIS A 88 -6.08 8.94 -7.50
N VAL A 89 -5.62 8.53 -8.69
CA VAL A 89 -4.20 8.60 -9.07
C VAL A 89 -3.70 10.04 -9.06
N GLN A 90 -4.44 10.95 -9.71
CA GLN A 90 -4.09 12.37 -9.74
C GLN A 90 -4.01 12.97 -8.33
N ARG A 91 -4.89 12.54 -7.42
CA ARG A 91 -4.86 12.97 -6.02
C ARG A 91 -3.56 12.54 -5.33
N LEU A 92 -3.08 11.31 -5.55
CA LEU A 92 -1.80 10.87 -5.00
C LEU A 92 -0.62 11.69 -5.55
N GLU A 93 -0.63 12.01 -6.85
CA GLU A 93 0.39 12.85 -7.48
C GLU A 93 0.42 14.26 -6.88
N GLN A 94 -0.74 14.88 -6.71
CA GLN A 94 -0.85 16.18 -6.04
C GLN A 94 -0.39 16.14 -4.58
N MET A 95 -0.62 15.04 -3.87
CA MET A 95 -0.11 14.85 -2.50
C MET A 95 1.41 14.72 -2.48
N ILE A 96 1.99 13.97 -3.42
CA ILE A 96 3.44 13.85 -3.59
C ILE A 96 4.06 15.23 -3.81
N ASP A 97 3.59 15.98 -4.80
CA ASP A 97 4.12 17.30 -5.16
C ASP A 97 4.06 18.28 -3.98
N ARG A 98 2.92 18.33 -3.29
CA ARG A 98 2.70 19.21 -2.14
C ARG A 98 3.64 18.90 -0.99
N HIS A 99 3.82 17.62 -0.65
CA HIS A 99 4.69 17.24 0.47
C HIS A 99 6.16 17.38 0.09
N GLU A 100 6.55 17.02 -1.13
CA GLU A 100 7.92 17.16 -1.61
C GLU A 100 8.40 18.62 -1.60
N ALA A 101 7.51 19.57 -1.93
CA ALA A 101 7.79 21.00 -1.86
C ALA A 101 8.15 21.51 -0.44
N THR A 102 7.85 20.74 0.61
CA THR A 102 8.19 21.07 2.02
C THR A 102 9.50 20.44 2.50
N LEU A 103 10.13 19.60 1.67
CA LEU A 103 11.30 18.82 2.04
C LEU A 103 12.57 19.42 1.44
N GLU A 104 13.69 19.22 2.15
CA GLU A 104 15.00 19.44 1.55
C GLU A 104 15.19 18.49 0.35
N PRO A 105 15.77 18.96 -0.77
CA PRO A 105 16.00 18.13 -1.95
C PRO A 105 16.80 16.87 -1.61
N LEU A 106 16.34 15.71 -2.09
CA LEU A 106 17.01 14.44 -1.87
C LEU A 106 18.28 14.37 -2.73
N ARG A 107 19.46 14.47 -2.11
CA ARG A 107 20.75 14.42 -2.80
C ARG A 107 21.44 13.05 -2.77
N ASN A 108 21.07 12.22 -1.81
CA ASN A 108 21.66 10.91 -1.57
C ASN A 108 20.55 9.88 -1.30
N PHE A 109 20.84 8.60 -1.53
CA PHE A 109 19.96 7.54 -1.03
C PHE A 109 19.88 7.60 0.50
N ILE A 110 18.69 7.31 1.03
CA ILE A 110 18.43 7.27 2.47
C ILE A 110 18.11 5.83 2.90
N LEU A 111 18.55 5.50 4.11
CA LEU A 111 18.14 4.26 4.77
C LEU A 111 16.70 4.40 5.28
N PRO A 112 15.91 3.31 5.29
CA PRO A 112 14.57 3.32 5.82
C PRO A 112 14.59 3.40 7.35
N ALA A 113 14.76 4.61 7.88
CA ALA A 113 15.02 4.87 9.29
C ALA A 113 14.52 6.27 9.71
N GLY A 114 14.77 6.63 10.97
CA GLY A 114 14.44 7.93 11.55
C GLY A 114 13.44 7.78 12.70
N SER A 115 12.38 8.59 12.72
CA SER A 115 11.32 8.48 13.72
C SER A 115 10.56 7.16 13.59
N GLU A 116 9.88 6.73 14.66
CA GLU A 116 9.09 5.50 14.65
C GLU A 116 8.02 5.51 13.54
N ALA A 117 7.34 6.64 13.37
CA ALA A 117 6.34 6.82 12.32
C ALA A 117 6.97 6.74 10.91
N ALA A 118 8.13 7.36 10.69
CA ALA A 118 8.83 7.30 9.41
C ALA A 118 9.30 5.88 9.07
N ALA A 119 9.84 5.14 10.05
CA ALA A 119 10.26 3.74 9.87
C ALA A 119 9.06 2.84 9.49
N ARG A 120 7.91 3.03 10.15
CA ARG A 120 6.67 2.30 9.83
C ARG A 120 6.13 2.65 8.45
N LEU A 121 6.24 3.91 8.01
CA LEU A 121 5.90 4.31 6.64
C LEU A 121 6.84 3.67 5.59
N HIS A 122 8.14 3.57 5.88
CA HIS A 122 9.05 2.83 5.00
C HIS A 122 8.72 1.33 4.92
N LEU A 123 8.28 0.71 6.02
CA LEU A 123 7.79 -0.66 6.01
C LEU A 123 6.53 -0.78 5.16
N ALA A 124 5.53 0.09 5.36
CA ALA A 124 4.31 0.13 4.56
C ALA A 124 4.63 0.31 3.07
N ARG A 125 5.57 1.19 2.71
CA ARG A 125 6.06 1.34 1.33
C ARG A 125 6.59 0.02 0.75
N ALA A 126 7.37 -0.73 1.51
CA ALA A 126 7.89 -2.02 1.04
C ALA A 126 6.77 -3.06 0.82
N ILE A 127 5.78 -3.08 1.72
CA ILE A 127 4.58 -3.92 1.59
C ILE A 127 3.73 -3.48 0.39
N CYS A 128 3.59 -2.18 0.14
CA CYS A 128 2.90 -1.63 -1.02
C CYS A 128 3.51 -2.14 -2.34
N ARG A 129 4.85 -2.12 -2.43
CA ARG A 129 5.55 -2.69 -3.59
C ARG A 129 5.38 -4.20 -3.69
N ARG A 130 5.16 -4.92 -2.58
CA ARG A 130 4.82 -6.36 -2.61
C ARG A 130 3.40 -6.57 -3.13
N ALA A 131 2.43 -5.79 -2.63
CA ALA A 131 1.05 -5.81 -3.12
C ALA A 131 1.00 -5.54 -4.63
N GLU A 132 1.71 -4.51 -5.11
CA GLU A 132 1.85 -4.19 -6.54
C GLU A 132 2.32 -5.41 -7.36
N ARG A 133 3.39 -6.10 -6.93
CA ARG A 133 3.89 -7.30 -7.63
C ARG A 133 2.89 -8.45 -7.64
N ASN A 134 2.15 -8.64 -6.56
CA ASN A 134 1.14 -9.69 -6.45
C ASN A 134 -0.04 -9.39 -7.38
N VAL A 135 -0.50 -8.13 -7.45
CA VAL A 135 -1.53 -7.72 -8.43
C VAL A 135 -1.03 -7.84 -9.87
N VAL A 136 0.22 -7.47 -10.16
CA VAL A 136 0.81 -7.69 -11.50
C VAL A 136 0.83 -9.18 -11.87
N THR A 137 1.12 -10.06 -10.91
CA THR A 137 1.10 -11.51 -11.13
C THR A 137 -0.30 -12.01 -11.47
N LEU A 138 -1.30 -11.57 -10.70
CA LEU A 138 -2.71 -11.87 -10.96
C LEU A 138 -3.15 -11.42 -12.36
N VAL A 139 -2.81 -10.20 -12.77
CA VAL A 139 -3.14 -9.65 -14.10
C VAL A 139 -2.47 -10.47 -15.21
N ARG A 140 -1.18 -10.80 -15.06
CA ARG A 140 -0.43 -11.56 -16.08
C ARG A 140 -0.96 -12.96 -16.31
N ARG A 141 -1.53 -13.60 -15.29
CA ARG A 141 -2.10 -14.96 -15.40
C ARG A 141 -3.51 -14.98 -16.02
N GLN A 142 -4.02 -13.83 -16.45
CA GLN A 142 -5.33 -13.65 -17.11
C GLN A 142 -6.53 -14.08 -16.27
N GLU A 143 -6.39 -14.15 -14.95
CA GLU A 143 -7.46 -14.59 -14.03
C GLU A 143 -8.35 -13.44 -13.53
N ALA A 144 -8.03 -12.18 -13.85
CA ALA A 144 -8.75 -11.01 -13.36
C ALA A 144 -8.79 -9.81 -14.33
N SER A 145 -9.98 -9.20 -14.45
CA SER A 145 -10.17 -7.89 -15.09
C SER A 145 -9.84 -6.76 -14.10
N VAL A 146 -8.56 -6.54 -13.83
CA VAL A 146 -8.07 -5.46 -12.97
C VAL A 146 -7.90 -4.18 -13.79
N SER A 147 -8.35 -3.04 -13.27
CA SER A 147 -8.15 -1.75 -13.95
C SER A 147 -6.69 -1.34 -14.02
N GLU A 148 -6.30 -0.68 -15.11
CA GLU A 148 -4.96 -0.12 -15.27
C GLU A 148 -4.69 0.98 -14.21
N ASP A 149 -5.72 1.76 -13.88
CA ASP A 149 -5.69 2.79 -12.83
C ASP A 149 -5.36 2.22 -11.44
N LEU A 150 -5.81 1.02 -11.10
CA LEU A 150 -5.50 0.39 -9.81
C LEU A 150 -4.00 0.04 -9.71
N LEU A 151 -3.40 -0.47 -10.80
CA LEU A 151 -1.97 -0.72 -10.86
C LEU A 151 -1.17 0.59 -10.73
N ILE A 152 -1.58 1.62 -11.47
CA ILE A 152 -0.97 2.95 -11.40
C ILE A 152 -1.10 3.53 -9.98
N TYR A 153 -2.27 3.37 -9.34
CA TYR A 153 -2.52 3.82 -7.98
C TYR A 153 -1.55 3.16 -6.98
N LEU A 154 -1.39 1.83 -7.00
CA LEU A 154 -0.47 1.14 -6.09
C LEU A 154 0.99 1.55 -6.31
N ASN A 155 1.37 1.76 -7.57
CA ASN A 155 2.70 2.26 -7.92
C ASN A 155 2.93 3.65 -7.31
N ARG A 156 2.00 4.58 -7.54
CA ARG A 156 2.06 5.96 -7.05
C ARG A 156 1.95 6.06 -5.53
N LEU A 157 1.17 5.17 -4.90
CA LEU A 157 1.10 5.07 -3.44
C LEU A 157 2.45 4.67 -2.84
N GLY A 158 3.23 3.80 -3.51
CA GLY A 158 4.58 3.50 -3.11
C GLY A 158 5.49 4.74 -3.06
N ASP A 159 5.37 5.62 -4.04
CA ASP A 159 6.10 6.89 -4.10
C ASP A 159 5.63 7.86 -3.01
N LEU A 160 4.31 8.00 -2.82
CA LEU A 160 3.74 8.82 -1.75
C LEU A 160 4.22 8.35 -0.37
N LEU A 161 4.19 7.05 -0.08
CA LEU A 161 4.65 6.52 1.22
C LEU A 161 6.14 6.79 1.46
N PHE A 162 6.96 6.85 0.40
CA PHE A 162 8.34 7.32 0.51
C PHE A 162 8.38 8.80 0.91
N VAL A 163 7.66 9.67 0.22
CA VAL A 163 7.62 11.10 0.54
C VAL A 163 7.09 11.35 1.96
N LEU A 164 6.00 10.69 2.35
CA LEU A 164 5.42 10.83 3.69
C LEU A 164 6.38 10.36 4.80
N SER A 165 7.22 9.34 4.55
CA SER A 165 8.24 8.92 5.53
C SER A 165 9.27 10.04 5.78
N ARG A 166 9.63 10.79 4.74
CA ARG A 166 10.52 11.96 4.83
C ARG A 166 9.85 13.11 5.57
N VAL A 167 8.57 13.37 5.30
CA VAL A 167 7.77 14.38 6.02
C VAL A 167 7.68 14.04 7.50
N ALA A 168 7.41 12.78 7.85
CA ALA A 168 7.34 12.34 9.24
C ALA A 168 8.69 12.54 9.97
N ASN A 169 9.82 12.30 9.29
CA ASN A 169 11.15 12.59 9.83
C ASN A 169 11.36 14.09 10.04
N SER A 170 11.15 14.89 8.99
CA SER A 170 11.34 16.35 9.01
C SER A 170 10.54 17.00 10.14
N ARG A 171 9.25 16.65 10.26
CA ARG A 171 8.36 17.23 11.27
C ARG A 171 8.60 16.72 12.70
N ALA A 172 9.21 15.55 12.84
CA ALA A 172 9.69 15.05 14.13
C ALA A 172 11.08 15.61 14.51
N GLY A 173 11.70 16.46 13.68
CA GLY A 173 13.07 16.93 13.88
C GLY A 173 14.13 15.82 13.74
N CYS A 174 13.77 14.68 13.16
CA CYS A 174 14.67 13.56 12.90
C CYS A 174 15.36 13.73 11.55
N ARG A 175 16.70 13.67 11.55
CA ARG A 175 17.48 13.70 10.31
C ARG A 175 17.34 12.39 9.55
N GLU A 176 17.26 12.50 8.23
CA GLU A 176 17.32 11.34 7.35
C GLU A 176 18.70 10.67 7.44
N VAL A 177 18.71 9.35 7.56
CA VAL A 177 19.95 8.58 7.63
C VAL A 177 20.44 8.33 6.21
N GLN A 178 21.51 9.01 5.81
CA GLN A 178 22.09 8.82 4.49
C GLN A 178 22.71 7.42 4.39
N TRP A 179 22.47 6.75 3.26
CA TRP A 179 23.18 5.53 2.94
C TRP A 179 24.62 5.86 2.56
N VAL A 180 25.57 5.27 3.29
CA VAL A 180 27.00 5.31 2.95
C VAL A 180 27.35 3.98 2.30
N LYS A 181 27.97 4.05 1.12
CA LYS A 181 28.44 2.86 0.41
C LYS A 181 29.43 2.10 1.31
N PRO A 182 29.24 0.79 1.59
CA PRO A 182 30.21 0.00 2.32
C PRO A 182 31.58 0.02 1.60
N SER A 183 32.63 0.40 2.32
CA SER A 183 34.02 0.33 1.81
C SER A 183 34.59 -1.06 2.07
N PRO A 184 35.33 -1.67 1.12
CA PRO A 184 35.99 -2.96 1.34
C PRO A 184 36.99 -2.97 2.51
N GLU A 185 37.48 -1.81 2.92
CA GLU A 185 38.53 -1.65 3.92
C GLU A 185 38.01 -1.49 5.36
N ALA A 186 36.69 -1.52 5.57
CA ALA A 186 36.06 -1.45 6.88
C ALA A 186 35.57 -2.84 7.32
N ASN A 187 36.50 -3.73 7.67
CA ASN A 187 36.28 -4.94 8.48
C ASN A 187 37.57 -5.27 9.24
#